data_AF-A0AAV6C684-F1
#
_entry.id   AF-A0AAV6C684-F1
#
_cell.length_a   1.000
_cell.length_b   1.000
_cell.length_c   1.000
_cell.angle_alpha   90.00
_cell.angle_beta   90.00
_cell.angle_gamma   90.00
#
_symmetry.space_group_name_H-M   'P 1'
#
loop_
_entity.id
_entity.type
_entity.pdbx_description
1 polymer ?
#
loop_
_entity_poly.entity_id
_entity_poly.type
_entity_poly.pdbx_seq_one_letter_code
_entity_poly.pdbx_strand_id
1 'polypeptide(L)'
;MANHSVQFPVLRWVGLAWLAVWVPCYARGWGWANFLHICDVAIFLTVLGIWVESPLLLSSQAVAVLVPDAAWCLDAGWHVVFGHALIGGTEYMWDPKIPLFLRLLSLYHLLLPVVLIWAVARTGYDRRGLWYGMATFAAALVASRAAPALQNINFAYLDPFLRRSWGPAPIHLAVVLAGATLLGFLPTDLALRRLTPPRAER
;
A
#
# COMPACT_ATOMS: atom_id res chain seq x y z
N MET A 1 23.86 -25.52 16.99
CA MET A 1 22.72 -24.57 16.96
C MET A 1 23.10 -23.47 16.01
N ALA A 2 22.47 -23.39 14.83
CA ALA A 2 22.74 -22.29 13.90
C ALA A 2 22.28 -20.99 14.57
N ASN A 3 23.19 -20.02 14.69
CA ASN A 3 22.87 -18.70 15.21
C ASN A 3 22.00 -18.00 14.16
N HIS A 4 20.67 -18.10 14.31
CA HIS A 4 19.75 -17.37 13.42
C HIS A 4 19.85 -15.89 13.76
N SER A 5 20.74 -15.18 13.07
CA SER A 5 20.80 -13.73 13.11
C SER A 5 19.46 -13.18 12.62
N VAL A 6 18.81 -12.38 13.45
CA VAL A 6 17.61 -11.65 13.08
C VAL A 6 17.88 -10.85 11.81
N GLN A 7 17.02 -10.97 10.80
CA GLN A 7 17.13 -10.27 9.53
C GLN A 7 16.87 -8.75 9.66
N PHE A 8 16.02 -8.34 10.61
CA PHE A 8 15.59 -6.96 10.82
C PHE A 8 15.75 -6.49 12.28
N PRO A 9 16.97 -6.42 12.83
CA PRO A 9 17.19 -6.14 14.25
C PRO A 9 16.69 -4.75 14.68
N VAL A 10 16.86 -3.73 13.83
CA VAL A 10 16.48 -2.34 14.11
C VAL A 10 15.11 -1.99 13.50
N LEU A 11 14.89 -2.34 12.23
CA LEU A 11 13.72 -1.88 11.46
C LEU A 11 12.39 -2.31 12.10
N ARG A 12 12.35 -3.47 12.76
CA ARG A 12 11.14 -3.93 13.45
C ARG A 12 10.68 -2.97 14.55
N TRP A 13 11.62 -2.41 15.31
CA TRP A 13 11.34 -1.45 16.38
C TRP A 13 11.00 -0.07 15.83
N VAL A 14 11.67 0.35 14.74
CA VAL A 14 11.32 1.56 14.00
C VAL A 14 9.88 1.48 13.49
N GLY A 15 9.47 0.33 12.94
CA GLY A 15 8.10 0.10 12.49
C GLY A 15 7.07 0.21 13.61
N LEU A 16 7.33 -0.38 14.79
CA LEU A 16 6.44 -0.25 15.95
C LEU A 16 6.37 1.19 16.46
N ALA A 17 7.51 1.89 16.56
CA ALA A 17 7.55 3.28 16.98
C ALA A 17 6.80 4.18 16.00
N TRP A 18 6.93 3.93 14.69
CA TRP A 18 6.15 4.60 13.66
C TRP A 18 4.64 4.38 13.85
N LEU A 19 4.19 3.13 14.01
CA LEU A 19 2.76 2.83 14.23
C LEU A 19 2.22 3.51 15.50
N ALA A 20 3.00 3.57 16.57
CA ALA A 20 2.59 4.21 17.83
C ALA A 20 2.31 5.71 17.68
N VAL A 21 2.94 6.38 16.70
CA VAL A 21 2.69 7.80 16.39
C VAL A 21 1.65 7.92 15.27
N TRP A 22 1.84 7.20 14.17
CA TRP A 22 1.04 7.32 12.96
C TRP A 22 -0.43 6.97 13.20
N VAL A 23 -0.72 5.86 13.88
CA VAL A 23 -2.10 5.39 14.12
C VAL A 23 -2.95 6.41 14.88
N PRO A 24 -2.59 6.89 16.08
CA PRO A 24 -3.44 7.84 16.79
C PRO A 24 -3.61 9.16 16.03
N CYS A 25 -2.57 9.61 15.33
CA CYS A 25 -2.61 10.82 14.52
C CYS A 25 -3.56 10.68 13.33
N TYR A 26 -3.46 9.58 12.57
CA TYR A 26 -4.33 9.32 11.42
C TYR A 26 -5.77 9.08 11.85
N ALA A 27 -5.99 8.31 12.92
CA ALA A 27 -7.31 8.08 13.46
C ALA A 27 -8.00 9.41 13.84
N ARG A 28 -7.26 10.34 14.44
CA ARG A 28 -7.79 11.66 14.83
C ARG A 28 -7.99 12.60 13.65
N GLY A 29 -7.11 12.54 12.65
CA GLY A 29 -7.12 13.44 11.49
C GLY A 29 -8.10 13.03 10.39
N TRP A 30 -8.04 11.75 10.00
CA TRP A 30 -8.77 11.19 8.86
C TRP A 30 -9.94 10.29 9.29
N GLY A 31 -9.96 9.83 10.53
CA GLY A 31 -10.93 8.86 11.04
C GLY A 31 -10.49 7.41 10.83
N TRP A 32 -11.09 6.50 11.59
CA TRP A 32 -10.73 5.07 11.58
C TRP A 32 -10.93 4.38 10.23
N ALA A 33 -11.90 4.83 9.43
CA ALA A 33 -12.14 4.28 8.10
C ALA A 33 -10.95 4.47 7.15
N ASN A 34 -10.08 5.48 7.38
CA ASN A 34 -8.91 5.74 6.55
C ASN A 34 -7.97 4.54 6.46
N PHE A 35 -7.85 3.77 7.55
CA PHE A 35 -6.98 2.59 7.59
C PHE A 35 -7.44 1.45 6.67
N LEU A 36 -8.59 1.58 6.00
CA LEU A 36 -9.02 0.67 4.94
C LEU A 36 -8.31 0.91 3.62
N HIS A 37 -7.65 2.06 3.40
CA HIS A 37 -6.81 2.27 2.23
C HIS A 37 -5.77 1.15 2.13
N ILE A 38 -5.58 0.58 0.94
CA ILE A 38 -4.65 -0.54 0.75
C ILE A 38 -3.22 -0.19 1.20
N CYS A 39 -2.80 1.07 1.01
CA CYS A 39 -1.52 1.58 1.46
C CYS A 39 -1.39 1.56 3.00
N ASP A 40 -2.46 1.92 3.72
CA ASP A 40 -2.50 1.89 5.19
C ASP A 40 -2.48 0.44 5.72
N VAL A 41 -3.28 -0.45 5.11
CA VAL A 41 -3.26 -1.90 5.42
C VAL A 41 -1.86 -2.48 5.18
N ALA A 42 -1.21 -2.08 4.10
CA ALA A 42 0.13 -2.55 3.77
C ALA A 42 1.17 -2.11 4.79
N ILE A 43 1.07 -0.93 5.40
CA ILE A 43 1.99 -0.54 6.50
C ILE A 43 1.88 -1.53 7.65
N PHE A 44 0.66 -1.83 8.13
CA PHE A 44 0.47 -2.78 9.23
C PHE A 44 1.02 -4.17 8.90
N LEU A 45 0.70 -4.70 7.72
CA LEU A 45 1.16 -6.02 7.30
C LEU A 45 2.66 -6.07 6.99
N THR A 46 3.26 -4.95 6.56
CA THR A 46 4.71 -4.82 6.38
C THR A 46 5.43 -4.82 7.73
N VAL A 47 4.95 -4.04 8.71
CA VAL A 47 5.53 -4.04 10.07
C VAL A 47 5.42 -5.43 10.69
N LEU A 48 4.27 -6.09 10.56
CA LEU A 48 4.10 -7.48 10.99
C LEU A 48 5.08 -8.42 10.25
N GLY A 49 5.17 -8.30 8.93
CA GLY A 49 6.07 -9.09 8.08
C GLY A 49 7.54 -8.93 8.46
N ILE A 50 7.96 -7.72 8.81
CA ILE A 50 9.31 -7.44 9.34
C ILE A 50 9.48 -8.08 10.72
N TRP A 51 8.47 -8.01 11.58
CA TRP A 51 8.53 -8.53 12.95
C TRP A 51 8.67 -10.05 13.01
N VAL A 52 7.88 -10.75 12.19
CA VAL A 52 7.88 -12.23 12.09
C VAL A 52 8.78 -12.75 10.97
N GLU A 53 9.54 -11.87 10.32
CA GLU A 53 10.44 -12.17 9.19
C GLU A 53 9.77 -12.99 8.06
N SER A 54 8.51 -12.68 7.74
CA SER A 54 7.70 -13.43 6.79
C SER A 54 7.91 -12.93 5.35
N PRO A 55 8.57 -13.70 4.46
CA PRO A 55 8.72 -13.32 3.06
C PRO A 55 7.36 -13.19 2.35
N LEU A 56 6.37 -13.97 2.79
CA LEU A 56 5.02 -13.95 2.23
C LEU A 56 4.30 -12.62 2.51
N LEU A 57 4.35 -12.12 3.75
CA LEU A 57 3.73 -10.84 4.09
C LEU A 57 4.42 -9.68 3.36
N LEU A 58 5.75 -9.70 3.31
CA LEU A 58 6.52 -8.67 2.61
C LEU A 58 6.27 -8.69 1.10
N SER A 59 6.25 -9.87 0.49
CA SER A 59 5.98 -10.05 -0.94
C SER A 59 4.56 -9.65 -1.30
N SER A 60 3.57 -10.01 -0.47
CA SER A 60 2.17 -9.66 -0.74
C SER A 60 1.92 -8.16 -0.64
N GLN A 61 2.54 -7.48 0.32
CA GLN A 61 2.42 -6.02 0.44
C GLN A 61 3.20 -5.31 -0.68
N ALA A 62 4.39 -5.78 -1.04
CA ALA A 62 5.12 -5.26 -2.20
C ALA A 62 4.26 -5.33 -3.48
N VAL A 63 3.61 -6.47 -3.73
CA VAL A 63 2.69 -6.60 -4.87
C VAL A 63 1.51 -5.65 -4.76
N ALA A 64 0.93 -5.50 -3.56
CA ALA A 64 -0.26 -4.70 -3.35
C ALA A 64 -0.02 -3.19 -3.57
N VAL A 65 1.14 -2.66 -3.17
CA VAL A 65 1.32 -1.20 -3.05
C VAL A 65 2.42 -0.55 -3.87
N LEU A 66 3.36 -1.28 -4.48
CA LEU A 66 4.46 -0.62 -5.21
C LEU A 66 3.97 0.27 -6.38
N VAL A 67 2.97 -0.18 -7.13
CA VAL A 67 2.37 0.61 -8.22
C VAL A 67 1.57 1.82 -7.72
N PRO A 68 0.60 1.68 -6.79
CA PRO A 68 -0.13 2.84 -6.30
C PRO A 68 0.77 3.84 -5.55
N ASP A 69 1.78 3.38 -4.81
CA ASP A 69 2.75 4.29 -4.17
C ASP A 69 3.61 5.01 -5.22
N ALA A 70 4.01 4.34 -6.30
CA ALA A 70 4.71 4.99 -7.42
C ALA A 70 3.81 6.04 -8.11
N ALA A 71 2.52 5.75 -8.30
CA ALA A 71 1.56 6.71 -8.84
C ALA A 71 1.37 7.90 -7.90
N TRP A 72 1.32 7.68 -6.59
CA TRP A 72 1.28 8.73 -5.58
C TRP A 72 2.53 9.61 -5.66
N CYS A 73 3.73 9.00 -5.71
CA CYS A 73 5.00 9.73 -5.84
C CYS A 73 5.04 10.58 -7.10
N LEU A 74 4.58 10.04 -8.23
CA LEU A 74 4.53 10.72 -9.51
C LEU A 74 3.60 11.93 -9.45
N ASP A 75 2.39 11.77 -8.92
CA ASP A 75 1.41 12.87 -8.82
C ASP A 75 1.86 13.98 -7.86
N ALA A 76 2.41 13.62 -6.70
CA ALA A 76 2.95 14.59 -5.75
C ALA A 76 4.18 15.33 -6.32
N GLY A 77 5.12 14.59 -6.93
CA GLY A 77 6.31 15.17 -7.56
C GLY A 77 5.95 16.07 -8.74
N TRP A 78 4.95 15.68 -9.55
CA TRP A 78 4.43 16.51 -10.63
C TRP A 78 3.89 17.83 -10.11
N HIS A 79 3.09 17.81 -9.03
CA HIS A 79 2.59 19.03 -8.42
C HIS A 79 3.72 19.94 -7.91
N VAL A 80 4.78 19.39 -7.33
CA VAL A 80 5.96 20.18 -6.91
C VAL A 80 6.62 20.88 -8.09
N VAL A 81 6.74 20.21 -9.25
CA VAL A 81 7.44 20.76 -10.43
C VAL A 81 6.57 21.73 -11.22
N PHE A 82 5.28 21.42 -11.42
CA PHE A 82 4.39 22.14 -12.35
C PHE A 82 3.28 22.95 -11.66
N GLY A 83 3.12 22.82 -10.34
CA GLY A 83 2.13 23.58 -9.56
C GLY A 83 0.67 23.15 -9.73
N HIS A 84 0.41 22.00 -10.36
CA HIS A 84 -0.92 21.43 -10.50
C HIS A 84 -0.87 19.90 -10.43
N ALA A 85 -2.00 19.23 -10.18
CA ALA A 85 -2.03 17.77 -10.13
C ALA A 85 -1.88 17.13 -11.53
N LEU A 86 -1.32 15.91 -11.58
CA LEU A 86 -1.26 15.09 -12.79
C LEU A 86 -2.52 14.23 -12.93
N ILE A 87 -2.86 13.53 -11.85
CA ILE A 87 -4.00 12.60 -11.72
C ILE A 87 -4.99 13.13 -10.68
N GLY A 88 -4.50 13.82 -9.64
CA GLY A 88 -5.32 14.35 -8.56
C GLY A 88 -5.42 13.43 -7.33
N GLY A 89 -4.54 12.43 -7.22
CA GLY A 89 -4.51 11.52 -6.08
C GLY A 89 -3.87 12.11 -4.82
N THR A 90 -3.16 13.24 -4.97
CA THR A 90 -2.37 13.86 -3.90
C THR A 90 -2.80 15.30 -3.60
N GLU A 91 -3.96 15.74 -4.07
CA GLU A 91 -4.47 17.11 -3.87
C GLU A 91 -4.51 17.51 -2.39
N TYR A 92 -4.83 16.56 -1.51
CA TYR A 92 -4.85 16.75 -0.06
C TYR A 92 -3.48 17.16 0.53
N MET A 93 -2.37 16.84 -0.15
CA MET A 93 -1.02 17.26 0.26
C MET A 93 -0.83 18.78 0.14
N TRP A 94 -1.68 19.44 -0.65
CA TRP A 94 -1.59 20.86 -0.96
C TRP A 94 -2.73 21.68 -0.34
N ASP A 95 -3.68 21.02 0.36
CA ASP A 95 -4.78 21.69 1.05
C ASP A 95 -4.32 22.28 2.40
N PRO A 96 -4.33 23.62 2.57
CA PRO A 96 -3.94 24.25 3.84
C PRO A 96 -4.92 23.96 4.99
N LYS A 97 -6.13 23.47 4.72
CA LYS A 97 -7.08 23.05 5.75
C LYS A 97 -6.65 21.77 6.45
N ILE A 98 -5.74 21.02 5.85
CA ILE A 98 -5.21 19.76 6.40
C ILE A 98 -3.90 20.07 7.14
N PRO A 99 -3.82 19.78 8.46
CA PRO A 99 -2.62 20.01 9.25
C PRO A 99 -1.36 19.48 8.57
N LEU A 100 -0.31 20.31 8.50
CA LEU A 100 0.94 19.97 7.83
C LEU A 100 1.49 18.62 8.29
N PHE A 101 1.46 18.35 9.59
CA PHE A 101 1.93 17.08 10.14
C PHE A 101 1.18 15.85 9.60
N LEU A 102 -0.13 15.92 9.37
CA LEU A 102 -0.88 14.80 8.76
C LEU A 102 -0.45 14.57 7.31
N ARG A 103 -0.19 15.65 6.57
CA ARG A 103 0.32 15.57 5.19
C ARG A 103 1.73 14.98 5.16
N LEU A 104 2.61 15.40 6.07
CA LEU A 104 3.97 14.87 6.18
C LEU A 104 3.98 13.38 6.55
N LEU A 105 3.04 12.92 7.38
CA LEU A 105 2.91 11.50 7.69
C LEU A 105 2.54 10.67 6.44
N SER A 106 1.86 11.24 5.44
CA SER A 106 1.58 10.55 4.16
C SER A 106 2.81 10.35 3.30
N LEU A 107 3.94 10.97 3.64
CA LEU A 107 5.22 10.71 2.97
C LEU A 107 5.73 9.28 3.19
N TYR A 108 5.02 8.46 3.98
CA TYR A 108 5.25 7.02 3.99
C TYR A 108 5.20 6.42 2.58
N HIS A 109 4.46 7.00 1.62
CA HIS A 109 4.44 6.55 0.22
C HIS A 109 5.82 6.63 -0.46
N LEU A 110 6.74 7.44 0.06
CA LEU A 110 8.14 7.46 -0.39
C LEU A 110 8.96 6.33 0.24
N LEU A 111 8.73 6.07 1.53
CA LEU A 111 9.56 5.16 2.33
C LEU A 111 9.12 3.70 2.23
N LEU A 112 7.82 3.43 2.22
CA LEU A 112 7.24 2.10 2.22
C LEU A 112 7.70 1.27 1.00
N PRO A 113 7.69 1.80 -0.24
CA PRO A 113 8.23 1.08 -1.41
C PRO A 113 9.69 0.70 -1.25
N VAL A 114 10.52 1.61 -0.75
CA VAL A 114 11.96 1.38 -0.55
C VAL A 114 12.17 0.28 0.50
N VAL A 115 11.44 0.35 1.61
CA VAL A 115 11.47 -0.67 2.67
C VAL A 115 11.03 -2.02 2.14
N LEU A 116 9.94 -2.09 1.38
CA LEU A 116 9.41 -3.34 0.83
C LEU A 116 10.35 -3.97 -0.19
N ILE A 117 10.89 -3.18 -1.14
CA ILE A 117 11.88 -3.68 -2.11
C ILE A 117 13.10 -4.23 -1.39
N TRP A 118 13.63 -3.49 -0.41
CA TRP A 118 14.79 -3.92 0.36
C TRP A 118 14.51 -5.17 1.20
N ALA A 119 13.35 -5.23 1.86
CA ALA A 119 12.96 -6.36 2.70
C ALA A 119 12.74 -7.62 1.85
N VAL A 120 12.06 -7.50 0.71
CA VAL A 120 11.88 -8.61 -0.26
C VAL A 120 13.22 -9.04 -0.86
N ALA A 121 14.13 -8.12 -1.17
CA ALA A 121 15.48 -8.46 -1.63
C ALA A 121 16.28 -9.25 -0.57
N ARG A 122 16.06 -8.98 0.72
CA ARG A 122 16.69 -9.74 1.83
C ARG A 122 16.04 -11.09 2.09
N THR A 123 14.71 -11.17 2.06
CA THR A 123 13.96 -12.38 2.45
C THR A 123 13.71 -13.33 1.28
N GLY A 124 13.87 -12.83 0.05
CA GLY A 124 13.42 -13.47 -1.18
C GLY A 124 11.94 -13.19 -1.46
N TYR A 125 11.60 -13.10 -2.75
CA TYR A 125 10.21 -12.96 -3.17
C TYR A 125 9.47 -14.30 -3.09
N ASP A 126 8.33 -14.31 -2.39
CA ASP A 126 7.41 -15.44 -2.35
C ASP A 126 6.34 -15.26 -3.45
N ARG A 127 6.27 -16.21 -4.38
CA ARG A 127 5.34 -16.18 -5.53
C ARG A 127 3.87 -16.22 -5.11
N ARG A 128 3.56 -16.68 -3.89
CA ARG A 128 2.21 -16.59 -3.32
C ARG A 128 1.84 -15.15 -2.98
N GLY A 129 2.81 -14.23 -2.95
CA GLY A 129 2.62 -12.79 -2.76
C GLY A 129 1.54 -12.21 -3.67
N LEU A 130 1.45 -12.66 -4.93
CA LEU A 130 0.37 -12.25 -5.84
C LEU A 130 -1.02 -12.56 -5.28
N TRP A 131 -1.27 -13.81 -4.91
CA TRP A 131 -2.57 -14.24 -4.40
C TRP A 131 -2.92 -13.59 -3.06
N TYR A 132 -1.93 -13.47 -2.17
CA TYR A 132 -2.15 -12.84 -0.87
C TYR A 132 -2.35 -11.32 -1.00
N GLY A 133 -1.63 -10.64 -1.91
CA GLY A 133 -1.83 -9.22 -2.19
C GLY A 133 -3.21 -8.95 -2.78
N MET A 134 -3.64 -9.77 -3.73
CA MET A 134 -5.01 -9.76 -4.27
C MET A 134 -6.06 -9.98 -3.18
N ALA A 135 -5.85 -10.96 -2.29
CA ALA A 135 -6.78 -11.24 -1.20
C ALA A 135 -6.85 -10.09 -0.18
N THR A 136 -5.71 -9.51 0.19
CA THR A 136 -5.63 -8.32 1.04
C THR A 136 -6.39 -7.15 0.42
N PHE A 137 -6.17 -6.87 -0.86
CA PHE A 137 -6.88 -5.78 -1.55
C PHE A 137 -8.38 -6.07 -1.69
N ALA A 138 -8.77 -7.30 -2.05
CA ALA A 138 -10.18 -7.67 -2.14
C ALA A 138 -10.91 -7.51 -0.79
N ALA A 139 -10.27 -7.92 0.31
CA ALA A 139 -10.81 -7.73 1.66
C ALA A 139 -10.94 -6.23 2.01
N ALA A 140 -9.91 -5.44 1.75
CA ALA A 140 -9.92 -3.99 1.97
C ALA A 140 -10.99 -3.29 1.12
N LEU A 141 -11.13 -3.70 -0.15
CA LEU A 141 -12.10 -3.17 -1.11
C LEU A 141 -13.55 -3.46 -0.68
N VAL A 142 -13.83 -4.68 -0.22
CA VAL A 142 -15.15 -5.04 0.33
C VAL A 142 -15.42 -4.25 1.62
N ALA A 143 -14.45 -4.19 2.54
CA ALA A 143 -14.59 -3.43 3.78
C ALA A 143 -14.80 -1.93 3.54
N SER A 144 -14.21 -1.37 2.47
CA SER A 144 -14.36 0.03 2.07
C SER A 144 -15.82 0.41 1.76
N ARG A 145 -16.71 -0.57 1.50
CA ARG A 145 -18.16 -0.35 1.34
C ARG A 145 -18.90 -0.01 2.62
N ALA A 146 -18.27 -0.22 3.78
CA ALA A 146 -18.81 0.21 5.07
C ALA A 146 -18.47 1.68 5.39
N ALA A 147 -17.51 2.27 4.66
CA ALA A 147 -17.15 3.69 4.81
C ALA A 147 -18.12 4.59 4.01
N PRO A 148 -18.22 5.89 4.34
CA PRO A 148 -19.02 6.83 3.56
C PRO A 148 -18.61 6.86 2.08
N ALA A 149 -19.59 6.75 1.19
CA ALA A 149 -19.38 6.71 -0.26
C ALA A 149 -18.53 7.87 -0.80
N LEU A 150 -18.64 9.05 -0.19
CA LEU A 150 -17.90 10.25 -0.54
C LEU A 150 -16.38 10.07 -0.45
N GLN A 151 -15.90 9.21 0.46
CA GLN A 151 -14.47 8.95 0.61
C GLN A 151 -13.93 8.05 -0.52
N ASN A 152 -14.80 7.25 -1.15
CA ASN A 152 -14.48 6.35 -2.25
C ASN A 152 -13.18 5.54 -2.03
N ILE A 153 -12.97 5.06 -0.80
CA ILE A 153 -11.76 4.34 -0.40
C ILE A 153 -11.54 3.15 -1.33
N ASN A 154 -10.31 2.97 -1.80
CA ASN A 154 -9.91 1.94 -2.77
C ASN A 154 -10.77 1.91 -4.05
N PHE A 155 -11.42 3.03 -4.39
CA PHE A 155 -12.34 3.14 -5.52
C PHE A 155 -13.56 2.22 -5.41
N ALA A 156 -14.08 2.00 -4.19
CA ALA A 156 -15.19 1.06 -3.95
C ALA A 156 -16.58 1.53 -4.45
N TYR A 157 -16.70 2.78 -4.92
CA TYR A 157 -17.95 3.35 -5.44
C TYR A 157 -17.81 3.93 -6.85
N LEU A 158 -16.69 4.59 -7.15
CA LEU A 158 -16.39 5.19 -8.45
C LEU A 158 -14.99 4.78 -8.88
N ASP A 159 -14.84 4.36 -10.14
CA ASP A 159 -13.53 3.94 -10.66
C ASP A 159 -12.57 5.14 -10.82
N PRO A 160 -11.24 4.92 -10.75
CA PRO A 160 -10.27 6.01 -10.73
C PRO A 160 -10.13 6.77 -12.06
N PHE A 161 -10.60 6.22 -13.18
CA PHE A 161 -10.33 6.75 -14.51
C PHE A 161 -11.52 7.53 -15.07
N LEU A 162 -12.69 6.89 -15.10
CA LEU A 162 -13.92 7.45 -15.65
C LEU A 162 -14.83 8.04 -14.56
N ARG A 163 -14.44 7.91 -13.29
CA ARG A 163 -15.20 8.41 -12.13
C ARG A 163 -16.65 7.94 -12.13
N ARG A 164 -16.91 6.67 -12.51
CA ARG A 164 -18.25 6.09 -12.56
C ARG A 164 -18.36 4.77 -11.80
N SER A 165 -19.60 4.41 -11.43
CA SER A 165 -19.91 3.06 -10.97
C SER A 165 -20.12 2.13 -12.16
N TRP A 166 -19.72 0.87 -12.01
CA TRP A 166 -19.89 -0.17 -13.01
C TRP A 166 -21.01 -1.12 -12.56
N GLY A 167 -22.25 -0.69 -12.77
CA GLY A 167 -23.44 -1.46 -12.38
C GLY A 167 -23.61 -1.59 -10.85
N PRO A 168 -24.21 -2.71 -10.37
CA PRO A 168 -24.38 -2.97 -8.94
C PRO A 168 -23.04 -3.25 -8.24
N ALA A 169 -23.02 -3.09 -6.91
CA ALA A 169 -21.79 -3.13 -6.13
C ALA A 169 -20.88 -4.35 -6.40
N PRO A 170 -21.37 -5.62 -6.46
CA PRO A 170 -20.48 -6.75 -6.75
C PRO A 170 -19.78 -6.65 -8.10
N ILE A 171 -20.46 -6.15 -9.14
CA ILE A 171 -19.88 -5.95 -10.47
C ILE A 171 -18.84 -4.84 -10.41
N HIS A 172 -19.14 -3.73 -9.74
CA HIS A 172 -18.20 -2.63 -9.60
C HIS A 172 -16.91 -3.05 -8.88
N LEU A 173 -17.01 -3.76 -7.76
CA LEU A 173 -15.85 -4.25 -7.02
C LEU A 173 -15.04 -5.27 -7.85
N ALA A 174 -15.70 -6.13 -8.64
CA ALA A 174 -15.01 -7.05 -9.54
C ALA A 174 -14.24 -6.31 -10.64
N VAL A 175 -14.82 -5.25 -11.21
CA VAL A 175 -14.13 -4.39 -12.21
C VAL A 175 -12.90 -3.70 -11.60
N VAL A 176 -13.04 -3.15 -10.39
CA VAL A 176 -11.93 -2.48 -9.69
C VAL A 176 -10.82 -3.48 -9.33
N LEU A 177 -11.17 -4.66 -8.81
CA LEU A 177 -10.21 -5.73 -8.51
C LEU A 177 -9.50 -6.22 -9.77
N ALA A 178 -10.23 -6.40 -10.88
CA ALA A 178 -9.64 -6.79 -12.16
C ALA A 178 -8.68 -5.71 -12.68
N GLY A 179 -9.06 -4.44 -12.63
CA GLY A 179 -8.20 -3.32 -12.99
C GLY A 179 -6.93 -3.26 -12.13
N ALA A 180 -7.05 -3.34 -10.81
CA ALA A 180 -5.91 -3.38 -9.89
C ALA A 180 -4.99 -4.59 -10.15
N THR A 181 -5.57 -5.74 -10.50
CA THR A 181 -4.80 -6.94 -10.82
C THR A 181 -3.99 -6.75 -12.10
N LEU A 182 -4.63 -6.30 -13.18
CA LEU A 182 -4.00 -6.15 -14.49
C LEU A 182 -2.96 -5.02 -14.51
N LEU A 183 -3.24 -3.89 -13.87
CA LEU A 183 -2.41 -2.69 -13.92
C LEU A 183 -1.41 -2.58 -12.76
N GLY A 184 -1.68 -3.23 -11.63
CA GLY A 184 -0.87 -3.15 -10.41
C GLY A 184 -0.20 -4.48 -10.05
N PHE A 185 -1.00 -5.48 -9.71
CA PHE A 185 -0.48 -6.69 -9.07
C PHE A 185 0.34 -7.57 -10.01
N LEU A 186 -0.15 -7.84 -11.22
CA LEU A 186 0.56 -8.65 -12.20
C LEU A 186 1.90 -8.03 -12.66
N PRO A 187 1.97 -6.74 -13.07
CA PRO A 187 3.26 -6.17 -13.47
C PRO A 187 4.25 -6.16 -12.31
N THR A 188 3.79 -5.93 -11.07
CA THR A 188 4.64 -5.98 -9.89
C THR A 188 5.15 -7.40 -9.59
N ASP A 189 4.28 -8.41 -9.60
CA ASP A 189 4.67 -9.81 -9.41
C ASP A 189 5.69 -10.26 -10.48
N LEU A 190 5.46 -9.90 -11.75
CA LEU A 190 6.38 -10.22 -12.83
C LEU A 190 7.74 -9.52 -12.67
N ALA A 191 7.75 -8.25 -12.26
CA ALA A 191 8.98 -7.51 -12.00
C ALA A 191 9.76 -8.13 -10.83
N LEU A 192 9.10 -8.41 -9.69
CA LEU A 192 9.75 -9.00 -8.52
C LEU A 192 10.31 -10.39 -8.84
N ARG A 193 9.58 -11.24 -9.57
CA ARG A 193 10.08 -12.56 -10.02
C ARG A 193 11.32 -12.49 -10.88
N ARG A 194 11.48 -11.42 -11.68
CA ARG A 194 12.65 -11.22 -12.54
C ARG A 194 13.83 -10.63 -11.78
N LEU A 195 13.56 -9.73 -10.83
CA LEU A 195 14.59 -8.97 -10.12
C LEU A 195 15.14 -9.68 -8.88
N THR A 196 14.36 -10.59 -8.28
CA THR A 196 14.81 -11.39 -7.14
C THR A 196 15.09 -12.83 -7.56
N PRO A 197 16.28 -13.38 -7.26
CA PRO A 197 16.57 -14.79 -7.52
C PRO A 197 15.65 -15.70 -6.69
N PRO A 198 15.40 -16.94 -7.16
CA PRO A 198 14.62 -17.92 -6.42
C PRO A 198 15.20 -18.12 -5.01
N ARG A 199 14.33 -18.22 -4.00
CA ARG A 199 14.74 -18.53 -2.64
C ARG A 199 15.52 -19.85 -2.65
N ALA A 200 16.78 -19.82 -2.21
CA ALA A 200 17.49 -21.05 -1.85
C ALA A 200 16.72 -21.70 -0.70
N GLU A 201 16.26 -22.94 -0.91
CA GLU A 201 15.66 -23.74 0.15
C GLU A 201 16.68 -23.84 1.29
N ARG A 202 16.29 -23.40 2.49
CA ARG A 202 17.04 -23.60 3.74
C ARG A 202 16.33 -24.63 4.57
#